data_AF-A0A8S1NLX4-F1
#
_entry.id   AF-A0A8S1NLX4-F1
#
_cell.length_a   1.000
_cell.length_b   1.000
_cell.length_c   1.000
_cell.angle_alpha   90.00
_cell.angle_beta   90.00
_cell.angle_gamma   90.00
#
_symmetry.space_group_name_H-M   'P 1'
#
loop_
_entity.id
_entity.type
_entity.pdbx_description
1 polymer ?
#
loop_
_entity_poly.entity_id
_entity_poly.type
_entity_poly.pdbx_seq_one_letter_code
_entity_poly.pdbx_strand_id
1 'polypeptide(L)'
;MQDKSNTNSSVQESYSPKKPADGGEKKKRSRTRKYSDAQREHKCECGKSYLSYPALYTHIKQKHNGQQSLKNLDEQRLESTFSESQTQDIFATLANALGKEEDKPQASLNIQDMYDLIMWEVQLQIMETENKEIKFDYYHELIKSTQPNDVTTPQDAFIKFIHEVKGVLSFDQMKFIFLFVYSFRKLLLDCPECPTSGLVEKANQLICSQLDKVTQSIQQLSNRNYIVPLCRSANLREIMIQIVLGFCNWLYARHLTDDKLLLKSDSD
;
A
#
# COMPACT_ATOMS: atom_id res chain seq x y z
N MET A 1 -7.74 52.07 -43.80
CA MET A 1 -8.01 50.86 -44.60
C MET A 1 -8.39 49.78 -43.59
N GLN A 2 -9.63 49.72 -43.09
CA GLN A 2 -10.87 49.27 -43.76
C GLN A 2 -10.68 47.95 -44.51
N ASP A 3 -11.31 46.90 -43.96
CA ASP A 3 -12.15 45.84 -44.58
C ASP A 3 -12.28 44.72 -43.54
N LYS A 4 -13.36 44.48 -42.78
CA LYS A 4 -14.79 44.18 -43.07
C LYS A 4 -15.02 43.00 -44.01
N SER A 5 -16.03 42.19 -43.62
CA SER A 5 -16.68 41.04 -44.28
C SER A 5 -16.06 39.66 -43.94
N ASN A 6 -16.79 38.55 -43.77
CA ASN A 6 -18.20 38.27 -44.07
C ASN A 6 -18.71 36.96 -43.39
N THR A 7 -19.93 37.02 -42.84
CA THR A 7 -21.13 36.14 -42.95
C THR A 7 -21.13 34.60 -42.97
N ASN A 8 -22.06 34.07 -42.15
CA ASN A 8 -23.14 33.09 -42.40
C ASN A 8 -22.89 31.67 -42.90
N SER A 9 -23.29 30.68 -42.08
CA SER A 9 -24.05 29.47 -42.44
C SER A 9 -24.29 28.64 -41.16
N SER A 10 -25.35 27.88 -40.95
CA SER A 10 -26.65 27.72 -41.57
C SER A 10 -27.48 26.97 -40.53
N VAL A 11 -28.68 27.46 -40.24
CA VAL A 11 -29.66 26.85 -39.35
C VAL A 11 -30.24 25.61 -40.04
N GLN A 12 -30.29 24.46 -39.36
CA GLN A 12 -31.14 23.33 -39.75
C GLN A 12 -32.15 23.07 -38.63
N GLU A 13 -33.33 23.65 -38.78
CA GLU A 13 -34.56 23.28 -38.08
C GLU A 13 -35.08 21.95 -38.65
N SER A 14 -35.17 20.93 -37.80
CA SER A 14 -35.86 19.68 -38.12
C SER A 14 -37.20 19.65 -37.39
N TYR A 15 -38.26 19.84 -38.18
CA TYR A 15 -39.66 19.72 -37.76
C TYR A 15 -39.99 18.27 -37.41
N SER A 16 -40.45 18.03 -36.18
CA SER A 16 -41.06 16.76 -35.75
C SER A 16 -42.60 16.87 -35.71
N PRO A 17 -43.36 15.91 -36.26
CA PRO A 17 -44.82 15.98 -36.30
C PRO A 17 -45.49 15.77 -34.93
N LYS A 18 -46.43 16.65 -34.60
CA LYS A 18 -47.36 16.51 -33.47
C LYS A 18 -48.35 15.36 -33.72
N LYS A 19 -48.51 14.46 -32.75
CA LYS A 19 -49.65 13.55 -32.64
C LYS A 19 -50.50 13.86 -31.38
N PRO A 20 -51.82 13.58 -31.42
CA PRO A 20 -52.79 14.13 -30.50
C PRO A 20 -52.86 13.40 -29.16
N ALA A 21 -53.40 14.12 -28.19
CA ALA A 21 -53.65 13.74 -26.82
C ALA A 21 -54.66 12.58 -26.72
N ASP A 22 -54.32 11.58 -25.92
CA ASP A 22 -55.28 10.64 -25.36
C ASP A 22 -55.01 10.45 -23.87
N GLY A 23 -56.08 10.58 -23.09
CA GLY A 23 -56.08 10.66 -21.63
C GLY A 23 -55.91 9.28 -21.01
N GLY A 24 -54.75 9.05 -20.40
CA GLY A 24 -54.45 7.85 -19.61
C GLY A 24 -54.01 8.22 -18.19
N GLU A 25 -54.68 7.65 -17.21
CA GLU A 25 -54.58 7.90 -15.78
C GLU A 25 -53.13 7.90 -15.22
N LYS A 26 -52.81 8.93 -14.44
CA LYS A 26 -51.52 9.09 -13.74
C LYS A 26 -51.38 8.06 -12.62
N LYS A 27 -50.97 6.83 -12.95
CA LYS A 27 -50.38 5.91 -11.96
C LYS A 27 -49.04 6.49 -11.52
N LYS A 28 -49.02 7.11 -10.33
CA LYS A 28 -47.80 7.51 -9.61
C LYS A 28 -46.89 6.28 -9.52
N ARG A 29 -45.86 6.21 -10.38
CA ARG A 29 -44.75 5.27 -10.23
C ARG A 29 -44.05 5.62 -8.92
N SER A 30 -44.48 4.97 -7.83
CA SER A 30 -43.73 4.91 -6.59
C SER A 30 -42.38 4.29 -6.93
N ARG A 31 -41.34 5.12 -7.05
CA ARG A 31 -39.96 4.65 -7.18
C ARG A 31 -39.68 3.82 -5.94
N THR A 32 -39.57 2.52 -6.12
CA THR A 32 -39.18 1.54 -5.11
C THR A 32 -37.90 2.03 -4.43
N ARG A 33 -38.04 2.58 -3.22
CA ARG A 33 -36.94 2.76 -2.25
C ARG A 33 -36.52 1.36 -1.80
N LYS A 34 -35.78 0.66 -2.64
CA LYS A 34 -35.13 -0.61 -2.34
C LYS A 34 -33.69 -0.56 -2.83
N TYR A 35 -32.93 0.37 -2.25
CA TYR A 35 -31.49 0.20 -2.09
C TYR A 35 -31.22 0.52 -0.62
N SER A 36 -30.76 -0.51 0.07
CA SER A 36 -30.64 -0.64 1.52
C SER A 36 -29.88 0.52 2.18
N ASP A 37 -30.40 1.01 3.30
CA ASP A 37 -29.69 1.94 4.21
C ASP A 37 -28.33 1.40 4.69
N ALA A 38 -28.08 0.10 4.51
CA ALA A 38 -26.83 -0.58 4.85
C ALA A 38 -25.59 -0.07 4.09
N GLN A 39 -25.74 0.78 3.07
CA GLN A 39 -24.61 1.25 2.25
C GLN A 39 -24.29 2.74 2.41
N ARG A 40 -24.90 3.42 3.40
CA ARG A 40 -24.68 4.85 3.67
C ARG A 40 -23.88 5.06 4.95
N GLU A 41 -22.62 4.66 4.90
CA GLU A 41 -21.71 4.68 6.05
C GLU A 41 -21.27 6.10 6.44
N HIS A 42 -21.28 7.04 5.48
CA HIS A 42 -20.85 8.42 5.72
C HIS A 42 -21.98 9.28 6.28
N LYS A 43 -21.89 9.65 7.56
CA LYS A 43 -22.92 10.43 8.26
C LYS A 43 -22.45 11.84 8.58
N CYS A 44 -23.32 12.82 8.32
CA CYS A 44 -23.16 14.19 8.77
C CYS A 44 -23.76 14.34 10.19
N GLU A 45 -23.22 15.25 11.01
CA GLU A 45 -23.77 15.56 12.35
C GLU A 45 -25.22 16.07 12.30
N CYS A 46 -25.70 16.55 11.15
CA CYS A 46 -27.12 16.86 10.95
C CYS A 46 -28.02 15.62 10.81
N GLY A 47 -27.47 14.41 10.98
CA GLY A 47 -28.16 13.13 10.95
C GLY A 47 -28.35 12.51 9.56
N LYS A 48 -27.83 13.16 8.50
CA LYS A 48 -27.97 12.67 7.12
C LYS A 48 -26.86 11.69 6.75
N SER A 49 -27.24 10.60 6.10
CA SER A 49 -26.33 9.56 5.61
C SER A 49 -26.16 9.62 4.09
N TYR A 50 -24.93 9.45 3.63
CA TYR A 50 -24.48 9.60 2.25
C TYR A 50 -23.82 8.33 1.74
N LEU A 51 -23.94 8.08 0.44
CA LEU A 51 -23.38 6.90 -0.24
C LEU A 51 -21.86 6.96 -0.43
N SER A 52 -21.27 8.16 -0.38
CA SER A 52 -19.85 8.35 -0.59
C SER A 52 -19.35 9.62 0.09
N TYR A 53 -18.05 9.65 0.38
CA TYR A 53 -17.38 10.81 0.97
C TYR A 53 -17.52 12.10 0.14
N PRO A 54 -17.39 12.10 -1.21
CA PRO A 54 -17.62 13.32 -2.02
C PRO A 54 -19.03 13.89 -1.87
N ALA A 55 -20.04 13.01 -1.70
CA ALA A 55 -21.42 13.44 -1.48
C ALA A 55 -21.61 14.07 -0.09
N LEU A 56 -20.97 13.51 0.94
CA LEU A 56 -20.90 14.09 2.26
C LEU A 56 -20.18 15.46 2.23
N TYR A 57 -18.99 15.53 1.63
CA TYR A 57 -18.22 16.77 1.52
C TYR A 57 -19.02 17.89 0.84
N THR A 58 -19.66 17.57 -0.28
CA THR A 58 -20.53 18.51 -1.00
C THR A 58 -21.68 19.00 -0.13
N HIS A 59 -22.29 18.09 0.64
CA HIS A 59 -23.34 18.44 1.58
C HIS A 59 -22.84 19.40 2.67
N ILE A 60 -21.70 19.10 3.28
CA ILE A 60 -21.10 19.93 4.34
C ILE A 60 -20.78 21.33 3.81
N LYS A 61 -20.19 21.40 2.62
CA LYS A 61 -19.88 22.68 1.95
C LYS A 61 -21.14 23.50 1.68
N GLN A 62 -22.22 22.87 1.24
CA GLN A 62 -23.47 23.57 0.87
C GLN A 62 -24.42 23.87 2.04
N LYS A 63 -24.40 23.06 3.10
CA LYS A 63 -25.41 23.14 4.19
C LYS A 63 -24.83 23.56 5.52
N HIS A 64 -23.54 23.37 5.74
CA HIS A 64 -22.84 23.78 6.96
C HIS A 64 -21.86 24.92 6.70
N ASN A 65 -21.94 25.58 5.53
CA ASN A 65 -21.02 26.66 5.12
C ASN A 65 -19.54 26.31 5.29
N GLY A 66 -19.19 25.01 5.24
CA GLY A 66 -17.84 24.51 5.52
C GLY A 66 -17.38 24.66 6.98
N GLN A 67 -18.24 25.07 7.92
CA GLN A 67 -17.90 25.30 9.33
C GLN A 67 -17.98 24.04 10.21
N GLN A 68 -18.33 22.88 9.66
CA GLN A 68 -18.16 21.64 10.44
C GLN A 68 -16.68 21.40 10.69
N SER A 69 -16.36 21.08 11.95
CA SER A 69 -15.02 20.69 12.37
C SER A 69 -14.56 19.50 11.52
N LEU A 70 -13.73 19.76 10.52
CA LEU A 70 -13.12 18.76 9.63
C LEU A 70 -12.37 17.65 10.41
N LYS A 71 -12.08 17.89 11.70
CA LYS A 71 -11.41 16.93 12.59
C LYS A 71 -12.09 15.55 12.60
N ASN A 72 -13.42 15.48 12.60
CA ASN A 72 -14.15 14.21 12.59
C ASN A 72 -14.06 13.46 11.24
N LEU A 73 -13.77 14.16 10.13
CA LEU A 73 -13.72 13.55 8.79
C LEU A 73 -12.38 12.88 8.52
N ASP A 74 -11.29 13.43 9.04
CA ASP A 74 -9.96 12.81 8.96
C ASP A 74 -9.86 11.62 9.94
N GLU A 75 -10.47 11.71 11.13
CA GLU A 75 -10.59 10.57 12.06
C GLU A 75 -11.44 9.43 11.48
N GLN A 76 -12.58 9.71 10.82
CA GLN A 76 -13.37 8.67 10.14
C GLN A 76 -12.64 8.03 8.95
N ARG A 77 -11.72 8.77 8.30
CA ARG A 77 -10.84 8.22 7.26
C ARG A 77 -9.81 7.26 7.85
N LEU A 78 -9.33 7.53 9.06
CA LEU A 78 -8.34 6.72 9.77
C LEU A 78 -8.94 5.44 10.39
N GLU A 79 -10.20 5.47 10.86
CA GLU A 79 -10.76 4.37 11.67
C GLU A 79 -11.61 3.34 10.89
N SER A 80 -12.14 3.67 9.71
CA SER A 80 -13.14 2.81 9.06
C SER A 80 -12.53 1.72 8.18
N THR A 81 -12.11 0.60 8.77
CA THR A 81 -12.07 -0.75 8.14
C THR A 81 -11.20 -0.96 6.88
N PHE A 82 -10.58 0.10 6.35
CA PHE A 82 -9.85 0.08 5.08
C PHE A 82 -8.44 -0.48 5.26
N SER A 83 -7.85 -0.42 6.47
CA SER A 83 -6.47 -0.85 6.71
C SER A 83 -6.34 -2.38 6.83
N GLU A 84 -7.17 -3.05 7.65
CA GLU A 84 -6.91 -4.46 8.01
C GLU A 84 -7.27 -5.46 6.89
N SER A 85 -8.39 -5.24 6.18
CA SER A 85 -8.72 -6.07 5.01
C SER A 85 -7.69 -5.89 3.89
N GLN A 86 -7.19 -4.68 3.69
CA GLN A 86 -6.18 -4.41 2.67
C GLN A 86 -4.83 -4.99 3.03
N THR A 87 -4.40 -4.91 4.29
CA THR A 87 -3.16 -5.56 4.71
C THR A 87 -3.26 -7.07 4.57
N GLN A 88 -4.41 -7.68 4.88
CA GLN A 88 -4.64 -9.11 4.61
C GLN A 88 -4.52 -9.44 3.12
N ASP A 89 -5.12 -8.65 2.23
CA ASP A 89 -5.01 -8.84 0.78
C ASP A 89 -3.57 -8.67 0.28
N ILE A 90 -2.84 -7.68 0.82
CA ILE A 90 -1.43 -7.44 0.51
C ILE A 90 -0.59 -8.65 0.94
N PHE A 91 -0.80 -9.16 2.14
CA PHE A 91 -0.05 -10.31 2.65
C PHE A 91 -0.42 -11.62 1.94
N ALA A 92 -1.68 -11.79 1.56
CA ALA A 92 -2.10 -12.92 0.74
C ALA A 92 -1.44 -12.87 -0.65
N THR A 93 -1.40 -11.68 -1.26
CA THR A 93 -0.72 -11.46 -2.55
C THR A 93 0.78 -11.77 -2.43
N LEU A 94 1.41 -11.29 -1.36
CA LEU A 94 2.81 -11.53 -1.06
C LEU A 94 3.10 -13.03 -0.85
N ALA A 95 2.29 -13.71 -0.04
CA ALA A 95 2.41 -15.15 0.19
C ALA A 95 2.26 -15.96 -1.10
N ASN A 96 1.34 -15.56 -1.99
CA ASN A 96 1.16 -16.19 -3.30
C ASN A 96 2.38 -15.95 -4.20
N ALA A 97 2.90 -14.73 -4.25
CA ALA A 97 4.04 -14.35 -5.07
C ALA A 97 5.34 -15.07 -4.64
N LEU A 98 5.50 -15.33 -3.35
CA LEU A 98 6.64 -16.07 -2.80
C LEU A 98 6.53 -17.60 -2.98
N GLY A 99 5.45 -18.07 -3.64
CA GLY A 99 5.16 -19.47 -3.87
C GLY A 99 4.45 -20.09 -2.67
N LYS A 100 3.36 -20.82 -2.94
CA LYS A 100 2.72 -21.66 -1.92
C LYS A 100 3.52 -22.95 -1.79
N GLU A 101 3.91 -23.30 -0.57
CA GLU A 101 4.15 -24.71 -0.26
C GLU A 101 2.77 -25.38 -0.26
N GLU A 102 2.37 -25.94 -1.39
CA GLU A 102 1.16 -26.76 -1.47
C GLU A 102 1.32 -27.91 -0.45
N ASP A 103 0.36 -28.00 0.46
CA ASP A 103 0.15 -29.10 1.43
C ASP A 103 0.82 -29.04 2.81
N LYS A 104 1.62 -28.04 3.18
CA LYS A 104 2.03 -27.89 4.58
C LYS A 104 1.12 -26.92 5.35
N PRO A 105 0.55 -27.32 6.50
CA PRO A 105 -0.14 -26.38 7.37
C PRO A 105 0.83 -25.26 7.74
N GLN A 106 0.43 -24.01 7.49
CA GLN A 106 1.19 -22.83 7.87
C GLN A 106 1.33 -22.81 9.40
N ALA A 107 2.47 -23.27 9.90
CA ALA A 107 2.86 -23.05 11.27
C ALA A 107 3.23 -21.57 11.41
N SER A 108 2.55 -20.86 12.31
CA SER A 108 2.98 -19.52 12.73
C SER A 108 4.42 -19.60 13.22
N LEU A 109 5.25 -18.66 12.78
CA LEU A 109 6.64 -18.60 13.23
C LEU A 109 6.69 -18.40 14.74
N ASN A 110 7.42 -19.30 15.41
CA ASN A 110 7.64 -19.22 16.83
C ASN A 110 8.79 -18.22 17.13
N ILE A 111 9.04 -17.96 18.41
CA ILE A 111 10.10 -17.04 18.84
C ILE A 111 11.50 -17.55 18.43
N GLN A 112 11.74 -18.86 18.47
CA GLN A 112 13.01 -19.46 18.05
C GLN A 112 13.26 -19.23 16.56
N ASP A 113 12.25 -19.39 15.72
CA ASP A 113 12.36 -19.14 14.27
C ASP A 113 12.77 -17.67 14.00
N MET A 114 12.24 -16.72 14.77
CA MET A 114 12.67 -15.31 14.68
C MET A 114 14.13 -15.11 15.11
N TYR A 115 14.59 -15.79 16.17
CA TYR A 115 16.01 -15.76 16.55
C TYR A 115 16.90 -16.31 15.44
N ASP A 116 16.50 -17.41 14.81
CA ASP A 116 17.28 -18.03 13.74
C ASP A 116 17.37 -17.11 12.51
N LEU A 117 16.27 -16.41 12.16
CA LEU A 117 16.26 -15.39 11.09
C LEU A 117 17.15 -14.19 11.43
N ILE A 118 17.13 -13.72 12.67
CA ILE A 118 17.97 -12.62 13.15
C ILE A 118 19.44 -13.01 13.13
N MET A 119 19.77 -14.20 13.63
CA MET A 119 21.15 -14.71 13.63
C MET A 119 21.66 -14.88 12.20
N TRP A 120 20.79 -15.30 11.28
CA TRP A 120 21.10 -15.33 9.86
C TRP A 120 21.42 -13.94 9.29
N GLU A 121 20.61 -12.90 9.57
CA GLU A 121 20.90 -11.52 9.15
C GLU A 121 22.21 -10.99 9.77
N VAL A 122 22.43 -11.23 11.07
CA VAL A 122 23.67 -10.84 11.76
C VAL A 122 24.89 -11.49 11.13
N GLN A 123 24.82 -12.76 10.75
CA GLN A 123 25.90 -13.43 10.03
C GLN A 123 26.20 -12.76 8.68
N LEU A 124 25.16 -12.37 7.92
CA LEU A 124 25.34 -11.60 6.68
C LEU A 124 26.09 -10.29 6.95
N GLN A 125 25.71 -9.58 8.02
CA GLN A 125 26.34 -8.33 8.41
C GLN A 125 27.82 -8.50 8.79
N ILE A 126 28.14 -9.49 9.64
CA ILE A 126 29.52 -9.81 10.05
C ILE A 126 30.40 -10.05 8.82
N MET A 127 29.87 -10.78 7.82
CA MET A 127 30.62 -11.12 6.61
C MET A 127 30.88 -9.94 5.67
N GLU A 128 30.02 -8.93 5.70
CA GLU A 128 30.21 -7.72 4.89
C GLU A 128 31.08 -6.67 5.58
N THR A 129 31.09 -6.63 6.91
CA THR A 129 31.86 -5.65 7.66
C THR A 129 33.15 -6.26 8.20
N GLU A 130 34.29 -5.88 7.63
CA GLU A 130 35.63 -6.21 8.15
C GLU A 130 35.91 -5.48 9.49
N ASN A 131 35.23 -5.86 10.58
CA ASN A 131 35.34 -5.32 11.95
C ASN A 131 34.58 -4.01 12.28
N LYS A 132 33.40 -3.76 11.71
CA LYS A 132 32.53 -2.70 12.25
C LYS A 132 31.72 -3.22 13.43
N GLU A 133 31.57 -2.38 14.46
CA GLU A 133 30.69 -2.66 15.59
C GLU A 133 29.25 -2.86 15.10
N ILE A 134 28.70 -4.05 15.35
CA ILE A 134 27.32 -4.38 15.00
C ILE A 134 26.43 -3.82 16.09
N LYS A 135 25.57 -2.86 15.73
CA LYS A 135 24.55 -2.33 16.63
C LYS A 135 23.40 -3.32 16.73
N PHE A 136 23.20 -3.87 17.93
CA PHE A 136 22.14 -4.84 18.20
C PHE A 136 20.79 -4.21 18.55
N ASP A 137 20.71 -2.89 18.69
CA ASP A 137 19.49 -2.17 19.11
C ASP A 137 18.28 -2.53 18.25
N TYR A 138 18.46 -2.60 16.93
CA TYR A 138 17.41 -2.99 15.99
C TYR A 138 16.88 -4.42 16.24
N TYR A 139 17.78 -5.38 16.43
CA TYR A 139 17.41 -6.79 16.64
C TYR A 139 16.76 -6.99 17.99
N HIS A 140 17.21 -6.26 19.01
CA HIS A 140 16.61 -6.27 20.32
C HIS A 140 15.15 -5.78 20.27
N GLU A 141 14.87 -4.68 19.55
CA GLU A 141 13.49 -4.23 19.33
C GLU A 141 12.66 -5.23 18.51
N LEU A 142 13.24 -5.86 17.49
CA LEU A 142 12.55 -6.85 16.65
C LEU A 142 12.13 -8.13 17.41
N ILE A 143 12.83 -8.47 18.49
CA ILE A 143 12.50 -9.65 19.31
C ILE A 143 11.38 -9.32 20.32
N LYS A 144 11.21 -8.06 20.69
CA LYS A 144 10.18 -7.69 21.66
C LYS A 144 8.80 -8.09 21.14
N SER A 145 8.00 -8.70 22.00
CA SER A 145 6.63 -9.08 21.67
C SER A 145 5.74 -7.87 21.37
N THR A 146 6.09 -6.71 21.90
CA THR A 146 5.32 -5.47 21.79
C THR A 146 5.70 -4.75 20.50
N GLN A 147 4.75 -4.67 19.56
CA GLN A 147 4.92 -3.84 18.36
C GLN A 147 5.04 -2.36 18.76
N PRO A 148 5.81 -1.54 18.02
CA PRO A 148 5.81 -0.10 18.23
C PRO A 148 4.39 0.45 17.96
N ASN A 149 3.84 1.16 18.95
CA ASN A 149 2.53 1.78 18.85
C ASN A 149 2.53 2.82 17.71
N ASP A 150 3.56 3.66 17.70
CA ASP A 150 3.75 4.72 16.71
C ASP A 150 4.95 4.40 15.81
N VAL A 151 4.76 4.53 14.50
CA VAL A 151 5.83 4.37 13.52
C VAL A 151 6.40 5.76 13.24
N THR A 152 7.53 6.07 13.88
CA THR A 152 8.17 7.40 13.77
C THR A 152 9.42 7.38 12.91
N THR A 153 10.07 6.22 12.82
CA THR A 153 11.29 6.02 12.04
C THR A 153 11.12 4.93 10.99
N PRO A 154 11.99 4.87 9.97
CA PRO A 154 12.01 3.77 9.02
C PRO A 154 12.26 2.42 9.68
N GLN A 155 13.04 2.39 10.77
CA GLN A 155 13.31 1.18 11.53
C GLN A 155 12.03 0.65 12.20
N ASP A 156 11.23 1.54 12.79
CA ASP A 156 9.94 1.18 13.37
C ASP A 156 9.01 0.58 12.30
N ALA A 157 9.06 1.13 11.07
CA ALA A 157 8.26 0.64 9.95
C ALA A 157 8.67 -0.79 9.54
N PHE A 158 9.98 -1.08 9.43
CA PHE A 158 10.44 -2.44 9.12
C PHE A 158 10.10 -3.43 10.21
N ILE A 159 10.30 -3.07 11.48
CA ILE A 159 9.97 -3.93 12.62
C ILE A 159 8.48 -4.25 12.57
N LYS A 160 7.63 -3.21 12.49
CA LYS A 160 6.18 -3.40 12.45
C LYS A 160 5.74 -4.24 11.25
N PHE A 161 6.30 -3.99 10.07
CA PHE A 161 6.05 -4.81 8.87
C PHE A 161 6.41 -6.28 9.10
N ILE A 162 7.61 -6.58 9.59
CA ILE A 162 8.06 -7.96 9.89
C ILE A 162 7.10 -8.64 10.89
N HIS A 163 6.68 -7.94 11.94
CA HIS A 163 5.76 -8.49 12.93
C HIS A 163 4.37 -8.79 12.37
N GLU A 164 3.91 -8.04 11.37
CA GLU A 164 2.62 -8.29 10.72
C GLU A 164 2.73 -9.43 9.70
N VAL A 165 3.80 -9.49 8.90
CA VAL A 165 3.95 -10.54 7.87
C VAL A 165 4.35 -11.91 8.43
N LYS A 166 5.02 -11.98 9.60
CA LYS A 166 5.45 -13.26 10.18
C LYS A 166 4.30 -14.19 10.59
N GLY A 167 3.09 -13.64 10.74
CA GLY A 167 1.88 -14.43 11.00
C GLY A 167 1.31 -15.09 9.74
N VAL A 168 1.75 -14.63 8.56
CA VAL A 168 1.20 -15.04 7.25
C VAL A 168 2.22 -15.80 6.41
N LEU A 169 3.51 -15.53 6.58
CA LEU A 169 4.57 -16.11 5.76
C LEU A 169 5.26 -17.29 6.46
N SER A 170 5.70 -18.27 5.67
CA SER A 170 6.54 -19.37 6.16
C SER A 170 7.96 -18.91 6.48
N PHE A 171 8.74 -19.77 7.15
CA PHE A 171 10.13 -19.49 7.49
C PHE A 171 10.99 -19.15 6.27
N ASP A 172 10.87 -19.92 5.20
CA ASP A 172 11.66 -19.69 3.98
C ASP A 172 11.22 -18.42 3.24
N GLN A 173 9.92 -18.11 3.24
CA GLN A 173 9.39 -16.86 2.71
C GLN A 173 9.91 -15.64 3.51
N MET A 174 9.96 -15.76 4.84
CA MET A 174 10.48 -14.71 5.71
C MET A 174 11.96 -14.42 5.49
N LYS A 175 12.77 -15.39 5.05
CA LYS A 175 14.17 -15.10 4.68
C LYS A 175 14.26 -14.07 3.55
N PHE A 176 13.35 -14.08 2.59
CA PHE A 176 13.31 -13.06 1.54
C PHE A 176 12.92 -11.68 2.10
N ILE A 177 11.99 -11.64 3.07
CA ILE A 177 11.62 -10.39 3.76
C ILE A 177 12.81 -9.82 4.52
N PHE A 178 13.53 -10.64 5.30
CA PHE A 178 14.72 -10.20 6.02
C PHE A 178 15.82 -9.74 5.08
N LEU A 179 16.03 -10.45 3.96
CA LEU A 179 17.00 -10.05 2.94
C LEU A 179 16.67 -8.69 2.32
N PHE A 180 15.39 -8.46 2.01
CA PHE A 180 14.91 -7.17 1.54
C PHE A 180 15.15 -6.07 2.58
N VAL A 181 14.72 -6.29 3.83
CA VAL A 181 14.87 -5.31 4.92
C VAL A 181 16.34 -5.00 5.18
N TYR A 182 17.21 -6.01 5.24
CA TYR A 182 18.65 -5.83 5.39
C TYR A 182 19.22 -4.95 4.28
N SER A 183 18.96 -5.33 3.02
CA SER A 183 19.50 -4.64 1.85
C SER A 183 19.00 -3.19 1.78
N PHE A 184 17.73 -2.99 2.11
CA PHE A 184 17.12 -1.66 2.06
C PHE A 184 17.57 -0.77 3.21
N ARG A 185 17.70 -1.30 4.44
CA ARG A 185 18.31 -0.58 5.57
C ARG A 185 19.74 -0.14 5.26
N LYS A 186 20.54 -1.02 4.67
CA LYS A 186 21.92 -0.71 4.26
C LYS A 186 21.93 0.42 3.24
N LEU A 187 21.06 0.36 2.23
CA LEU A 187 20.91 1.42 1.24
C LEU A 187 20.57 2.78 1.86
N LEU A 188 19.68 2.79 2.87
CA LEU A 188 19.34 4.01 3.60
C LEU A 188 20.53 4.58 4.40
N LEU A 189 21.36 3.71 4.99
CA LEU A 189 22.57 4.14 5.69
C LEU A 189 23.63 4.71 4.75
N ASP A 190 23.74 4.15 3.54
CA ASP A 190 24.69 4.59 2.51
C ASP A 190 24.24 5.89 1.82
N CYS A 191 22.99 6.34 2.02
CA CYS A 191 22.41 7.55 1.45
C CYS A 191 22.16 8.63 2.52
N PRO A 192 23.20 9.37 2.97
CA PRO A 192 23.06 10.35 4.05
C PRO A 192 22.16 11.55 3.70
N GLU A 193 21.92 11.80 2.41
CA GLU A 193 21.02 12.86 1.94
C GLU A 193 19.54 12.46 1.92
N CYS A 194 19.19 11.21 2.26
CA CYS A 194 17.79 10.84 2.42
C CYS A 194 17.28 11.35 3.77
N PRO A 195 16.45 12.41 3.82
CA PRO A 195 15.86 12.85 5.07
C PRO A 195 15.02 11.71 5.64
N THR A 196 15.20 11.43 6.91
CA THR A 196 14.37 10.48 7.67
C THR A 196 12.92 10.93 7.76
N SER A 197 12.64 12.23 7.59
CA SER A 197 11.30 12.78 7.39
C SER A 197 10.89 12.73 5.91
N GLY A 198 9.68 12.20 5.64
CA GLY A 198 9.21 11.98 4.25
C GLY A 198 9.89 10.79 3.55
N LEU A 199 10.63 9.98 4.30
CA LEU A 199 11.41 8.85 3.79
C LEU A 199 10.54 7.80 3.12
N VAL A 200 9.27 7.65 3.53
CA VAL A 200 8.36 6.66 2.97
C VAL A 200 8.00 6.99 1.50
N GLU A 201 7.87 8.28 1.17
CA GLU A 201 7.62 8.75 -0.20
C GLU A 201 8.88 8.62 -1.08
N LYS A 202 10.04 9.00 -0.53
CA LYS A 202 11.34 8.88 -1.22
C LYS A 202 11.81 7.43 -1.33
N ALA A 203 11.36 6.54 -0.43
CA ALA A 203 11.67 5.12 -0.46
C ALA A 203 11.16 4.50 -1.76
N ASN A 204 9.98 4.87 -2.27
CA ASN A 204 9.48 4.33 -3.54
C ASN A 204 10.42 4.64 -4.71
N GLN A 205 10.89 5.88 -4.82
CA GLN A 205 11.83 6.29 -5.88
C GLN A 205 13.23 5.69 -5.68
N LEU A 206 13.69 5.61 -4.43
CA LEU A 206 14.97 5.02 -4.09
C LEU A 206 14.95 3.51 -4.35
N ILE A 207 13.90 2.79 -3.93
CA ILE A 207 13.75 1.37 -4.18
C ILE A 207 13.73 1.12 -5.69
N CYS A 208 12.89 1.81 -6.46
CA CYS A 208 12.83 1.59 -7.90
C CYS A 208 14.15 1.93 -8.61
N SER A 209 14.84 3.00 -8.21
CA SER A 209 16.13 3.40 -8.83
C SER A 209 17.32 2.56 -8.37
N GLN A 210 17.23 1.91 -7.22
CA GLN A 210 18.32 1.11 -6.63
C GLN A 210 18.00 -0.39 -6.59
N LEU A 211 16.86 -0.82 -7.13
CA LEU A 211 16.44 -2.23 -7.15
C LEU A 211 17.50 -3.11 -7.81
N ASP A 212 18.13 -2.62 -8.88
CA ASP A 212 19.20 -3.34 -9.54
C ASP A 212 20.44 -3.48 -8.63
N LYS A 213 20.77 -2.46 -7.84
CA LYS A 213 21.87 -2.55 -6.85
C LYS A 213 21.53 -3.52 -5.73
N VAL A 214 20.30 -3.48 -5.22
CA VAL A 214 19.81 -4.44 -4.21
C VAL A 214 19.87 -5.86 -4.77
N THR A 215 19.36 -6.07 -5.99
CA THR A 215 19.39 -7.37 -6.67
C THR A 215 20.83 -7.84 -6.90
N GLN A 216 21.73 -6.93 -7.31
CA GLN A 216 23.14 -7.22 -7.51
C GLN A 216 23.85 -7.56 -6.20
N SER A 217 23.58 -6.84 -5.11
CA SER A 217 24.09 -7.17 -3.77
C SER A 217 23.60 -8.55 -3.32
N ILE A 218 22.33 -8.86 -3.53
CA ILE A 218 21.78 -10.19 -3.23
C ILE A 218 22.46 -11.27 -4.08
N GLN A 219 22.68 -11.04 -5.38
CA GLN A 219 23.40 -11.97 -6.25
C GLN A 219 24.87 -12.16 -5.83
N GLN A 220 25.54 -11.10 -5.36
CA GLN A 220 26.90 -11.20 -4.83
C GLN A 220 26.94 -12.04 -3.55
N LEU A 221 25.96 -11.85 -2.66
CA LEU A 221 25.82 -12.64 -1.44
C LEU A 221 25.46 -14.10 -1.73
N SER A 222 24.67 -14.37 -2.78
CA SER A 222 24.36 -15.71 -3.29
C SER A 222 25.60 -16.55 -3.59
N ASN A 223 26.55 -15.95 -4.30
CA ASN A 223 27.71 -16.64 -4.84
C ASN A 223 28.66 -17.11 -3.73
N ARG A 224 28.53 -16.54 -2.53
CA ARG A 224 29.24 -16.97 -1.33
C ARG A 224 28.41 -18.03 -0.60
N ASN A 225 28.32 -19.26 -1.14
CA ASN A 225 27.92 -20.57 -0.54
C ASN A 225 26.87 -20.70 0.61
N TYR A 226 26.29 -19.64 1.15
CA TYR A 226 25.51 -19.60 2.39
C TYR A 226 24.07 -19.14 2.16
N ILE A 227 23.78 -18.52 1.00
CA ILE A 227 22.43 -18.15 0.51
C ILE A 227 21.98 -19.06 -0.67
N VAL A 228 22.78 -20.09 -0.98
CA VAL A 228 22.59 -20.98 -2.14
C VAL A 228 21.15 -21.48 -2.34
N PRO A 229 20.34 -21.76 -1.30
CA PRO A 229 18.95 -22.17 -1.51
C PRO A 229 18.06 -21.05 -2.08
N LEU A 230 18.20 -19.81 -1.61
CA LEU A 230 17.29 -18.70 -1.95
C LEU A 230 17.53 -18.18 -3.37
N CYS A 231 18.79 -18.17 -3.80
CA CYS A 231 19.19 -17.61 -5.09
C CYS A 231 19.14 -18.61 -6.26
N ARG A 232 18.78 -19.86 -5.99
CA ARG A 232 18.38 -20.81 -7.04
C ARG A 232 16.95 -20.58 -7.52
N SER A 233 16.19 -19.69 -6.88
CA SER A 233 14.90 -19.28 -7.41
C SER A 233 15.10 -18.52 -8.72
N ALA A 234 14.64 -19.10 -9.82
CA ALA A 234 14.68 -18.49 -11.16
C ALA A 234 13.97 -17.12 -11.21
N ASN A 235 13.14 -16.82 -10.20
CA ASN A 235 12.27 -15.65 -10.13
C ASN A 235 12.65 -14.69 -9.00
N LEU A 236 13.89 -14.74 -8.50
CA LEU A 236 14.32 -13.90 -7.36
C LEU A 236 14.05 -12.40 -7.58
N ARG A 237 14.29 -11.88 -8.79
CA ARG A 237 14.01 -10.48 -9.13
C ARG A 237 12.53 -10.15 -8.98
N GLU A 238 11.67 -11.00 -9.53
CA GLU A 238 10.21 -10.84 -9.45
C GLU A 238 9.74 -10.92 -7.99
N ILE A 239 10.28 -11.88 -7.22
CA ILE A 239 10.02 -11.99 -5.78
C ILE A 239 10.38 -10.69 -5.05
N MET A 240 11.55 -10.12 -5.31
CA MET A 240 11.96 -8.87 -4.67
C MET A 240 11.07 -7.69 -5.07
N ILE A 241 10.65 -7.62 -6.34
CA ILE A 241 9.68 -6.62 -6.81
C ILE A 241 8.36 -6.75 -6.03
N GLN A 242 7.85 -7.97 -5.87
CA GLN A 242 6.61 -8.22 -5.14
C GLN A 242 6.72 -7.89 -3.65
N ILE A 243 7.87 -8.16 -3.02
CA ILE A 243 8.14 -7.76 -1.62
C ILE A 243 8.15 -6.25 -1.49
N VAL A 244 8.85 -5.55 -2.39
CA VAL A 244 8.88 -4.09 -2.43
C VAL A 244 7.48 -3.52 -2.55
N LEU A 245 6.69 -4.01 -3.51
CA LEU A 245 5.31 -3.54 -3.67
C LEU A 245 4.44 -3.85 -2.46
N GLY A 246 4.59 -5.03 -1.88
CA GLY A 246 3.89 -5.43 -0.68
C GLY A 246 4.19 -4.46 0.46
N PHE A 247 5.47 -4.15 0.68
CA PHE A 247 5.90 -3.20 1.70
C PHE A 247 5.36 -1.78 1.44
N CYS A 248 5.46 -1.28 0.21
CA CYS A 248 4.99 0.07 -0.11
C CYS A 248 3.46 0.21 -0.04
N ASN A 249 2.73 -0.80 -0.51
CA ASN A 249 1.27 -0.82 -0.36
C ASN A 249 0.86 -0.95 1.10
N TRP A 250 1.64 -1.68 1.91
CA TRP A 250 1.44 -1.76 3.35
C TRP A 250 1.66 -0.40 4.02
N LEU A 251 2.72 0.33 3.66
CA LEU A 251 2.96 1.70 4.13
C LEU A 251 1.79 2.62 3.79
N TYR A 252 1.29 2.56 2.56
CA TYR A 252 0.12 3.31 2.13
C TYR A 252 -1.15 2.95 2.92
N ALA A 253 -1.42 1.65 3.12
CA ALA A 253 -2.56 1.14 3.89
C ALA A 253 -2.51 1.52 5.39
N ARG A 254 -1.32 1.86 5.89
CA ARG A 254 -1.09 2.37 7.25
C ARG A 254 -1.01 3.89 7.33
N HIS A 255 -1.26 4.60 6.22
CA HIS A 255 -1.14 6.06 6.11
C HIS A 255 0.25 6.59 6.47
N LEU A 256 1.29 5.79 6.21
CA LEU A 256 2.68 6.17 6.40
C LEU A 256 3.26 6.89 5.17
N THR A 257 2.56 6.86 4.04
CA THR A 257 2.84 7.62 2.81
C THR A 257 1.56 7.96 2.08
N ASP A 258 1.57 9.04 1.31
CA ASP A 258 0.45 9.46 0.48
C ASP A 258 0.46 8.80 -0.91
N ASP A 259 1.60 8.23 -1.32
CA ASP A 259 1.78 7.65 -2.65
C ASP A 259 1.48 6.14 -2.68
N LYS A 260 0.40 5.78 -3.38
CA LYS A 260 0.12 4.38 -3.73
C LYS A 260 1.00 3.95 -4.90
N LEU A 261 1.87 2.97 -4.69
CA LEU A 261 2.62 2.36 -5.78
C LEU A 261 1.72 1.45 -6.61
N LEU A 262 1.61 1.78 -7.89
CA LEU A 262 1.04 0.90 -8.91
C LEU A 262 2.16 0.56 -9.87
N LEU A 263 2.57 -0.70 -9.95
CA LEU A 263 3.31 -1.14 -11.14
C LEU A 263 2.37 -1.01 -12.32
N LYS A 264 2.75 -0.18 -13.29
CA LYS A 264 2.24 -0.38 -14.64
C LYS A 264 2.82 -1.70 -15.10
N SER A 265 1.97 -2.69 -15.34
CA SER A 265 2.38 -3.85 -16.11
C SER A 265 2.83 -3.34 -17.47
N ASP A 266 4.10 -3.53 -17.83
CA ASP A 266 4.68 -3.13 -19.12
C ASP A 266 4.12 -4.01 -20.27
N SER A 267 2.80 -4.11 -20.37
CA SER A 267 2.06 -4.94 -21.32
C SER A 267 1.40 -4.11 -22.43
N ASP A 268 1.94 -2.92 -22.73
CA ASP A 268 1.57 -2.10 -23.89
C ASP A 268 2.72 -2.07 -24.92
#